data_AF-A0A7Z0LCD7-F1
#
_entry.id   AF-A0A7Z0LCD7-F1
#
_cell.length_a   1.000
_cell.length_b   1.000
_cell.length_c   1.000
_cell.angle_alpha   90.00
_cell.angle_beta   90.00
_cell.angle_gamma   90.00
#
_symmetry.space_group_name_H-M   'P 1'
#
loop_
_entity.id
_entity.type
_entity.pdbx_description
1 polymer ?
#
loop_
_entity_poly.entity_id
_entity_poly.type
_entity_poly.pdbx_seq_one_letter_code
_entity_poly.pdbx_strand_id
1 'polypeptide(L)' 'MAVPARRTSKAKKNKRRTHYKLTAPSVQFDATTGDYSRSHRVSLKGYYKGRKIAKAQAAK' A
#
# COMPACT_ATOMS: atom_id res chain seq x y z
N MET A 1 -10.25 9.46 -38.31
CA MET A 1 -10.34 8.86 -36.96
C MET A 1 -8.98 8.30 -36.56
N ALA A 2 -8.52 8.51 -35.33
CA ALA A 2 -7.26 7.94 -34.87
C ALA A 2 -7.49 6.48 -34.44
N VAL A 3 -7.27 5.55 -35.38
CA VAL A 3 -7.36 4.11 -35.14
C VAL A 3 -5.96 3.51 -35.29
N PRO A 4 -5.54 2.58 -34.42
CA PRO A 4 -4.26 1.92 -34.59
C PRO A 4 -4.21 1.17 -35.93
N ALA A 5 -3.26 1.54 -36.78
CA ALA A 5 -3.08 0.87 -38.08
C ALA A 5 -2.63 -0.59 -37.95
N ARG A 6 -2.01 -0.98 -36.82
CA ARG A 6 -1.51 -2.34 -36.57
C ARG A 6 -1.62 -2.75 -35.11
N ARG A 7 -1.70 -4.06 -34.86
CA ARG A 7 -1.65 -4.64 -33.51
C ARG A 7 -0.29 -4.43 -32.87
N THR A 8 -0.26 -3.93 -31.64
CA THR A 8 0.98 -3.82 -30.86
C THR A 8 1.50 -5.20 -30.46
N SER A 9 2.78 -5.49 -30.71
CA SER A 9 3.42 -6.74 -30.30
C SER A 9 3.38 -6.92 -28.77
N LYS A 10 3.38 -8.18 -28.31
CA LYS A 10 3.36 -8.48 -26.86
C LYS A 10 4.61 -7.91 -26.17
N ALA A 11 5.78 -7.98 -26.81
CA ALA A 11 7.01 -7.38 -26.31
C ALA A 11 6.90 -5.85 -26.13
N LYS A 12 6.39 -5.12 -27.13
CA LYS A 12 6.21 -3.66 -27.04
C LYS A 12 5.18 -3.27 -25.97
N LYS A 13 4.11 -4.05 -25.82
CA LYS A 13 3.12 -3.87 -24.76
C LYS A 13 3.71 -4.10 -23.36
N ASN A 14 4.49 -5.16 -23.18
CA ASN A 14 5.08 -5.50 -21.89
C ASN A 14 6.17 -4.48 -21.50
N LYS A 15 7.01 -4.06 -22.45
CA LYS A 15 7.98 -2.97 -22.24
C LYS A 15 7.32 -1.67 -21.79
N ARG A 16 6.16 -1.31 -22.37
CA ARG A 16 5.37 -0.15 -21.93
C ARG A 16 4.82 -0.29 -20.51
N ARG A 17 4.54 -1.53 -20.05
CA ARG A 17 3.98 -1.82 -18.72
C ARG A 17 5.05 -2.05 -17.63
N THR A 18 6.34 -1.90 -17.94
CA THR A 18 7.46 -2.12 -17.00
C THR A 18 7.37 -1.27 -15.73
N HIS A 19 6.86 -0.04 -15.84
CA HIS A 19 6.68 0.86 -14.71
C HIS A 19 5.28 0.80 -14.10
N TYR A 20 4.36 0.01 -14.66
CA TYR A 20 3.00 -0.18 -14.15
C TYR A 20 3.00 -1.25 -13.03
N LYS A 21 3.67 -0.92 -11.93
CA LYS A 21 3.83 -1.77 -10.75
C LYS A 21 3.23 -1.12 -9.51
N LEU A 22 2.67 -1.94 -8.63
CA LEU A 22 2.17 -1.50 -7.33
C LEU A 22 3.34 -1.32 -6.37
N THR A 23 3.30 -0.26 -5.56
CA THR A 23 4.27 -0.03 -4.48
C THR A 23 3.68 -0.52 -3.16
N ALA A 24 4.39 -1.39 -2.46
CA ALA A 24 3.97 -1.85 -1.14
C ALA A 24 4.00 -0.68 -0.13
N PRO A 25 2.98 -0.55 0.73
CA PRO A 25 3.00 0.45 1.79
C PRO A 25 4.04 0.08 2.87
N SER A 26 4.64 1.08 3.49
CA SER A 26 5.52 0.86 4.65
C SER A 26 4.69 0.45 5.87
N VAL A 27 4.89 -0.78 6.35
CA VAL A 27 4.30 -1.30 7.59
C VAL A 27 5.43 -1.64 8.55
N GLN A 28 5.31 -1.19 9.79
CA GLN A 28 6.27 -1.36 10.87
C GLN A 28 5.64 -2.20 11.98
N PHE A 29 6.44 -3.06 12.58
CA PHE A 29 6.03 -3.86 13.75
C PHE A 29 6.45 -3.15 15.03
N ASP A 30 5.54 -3.03 15.99
CA ASP A 30 5.81 -2.53 17.33
C ASP A 30 5.91 -3.69 18.32
N ALA A 31 7.12 -3.93 18.84
CA ALA A 31 7.40 -5.02 19.79
C ALA A 31 6.73 -4.82 21.16
N THR A 32 6.42 -3.57 21.55
CA THR A 32 5.84 -3.28 22.86
C THR A 32 4.34 -3.55 22.91
N THR A 33 3.65 -3.34 21.79
CA THR A 33 2.20 -3.50 21.66
C THR A 33 1.81 -4.74 20.84
N GLY A 34 2.79 -5.40 20.21
CA GLY A 34 2.60 -6.60 19.39
C GLY A 34 1.72 -6.33 18.17
N ASP A 35 1.80 -5.13 17.59
CA ASP A 35 0.88 -4.62 16.58
C ASP A 35 1.61 -4.09 15.36
N TYR A 36 0.96 -4.20 14.21
CA TYR A 36 1.44 -3.59 12.97
C TYR A 36 0.83 -2.21 12.78
N SER A 37 1.66 -1.21 12.48
CA SER A 37 1.21 0.13 12.14
C SER A 37 1.95 0.67 10.93
N ARG A 38 1.34 1.65 10.26
CA ARG A 38 2.03 2.43 9.23
C ARG A 38 2.74 3.62 9.88
N SER A 39 3.84 4.05 9.27
CA SER A 39 4.55 5.24 9.74
C SER A 39 3.58 6.44 9.84
N HIS A 40 3.68 7.19 10.94
CA HIS A 40 2.83 8.33 11.27
C HIS A 40 1.32 8.05 11.36
N ARG A 41 0.91 6.80 11.60
CA ARG A 41 -0.50 6.43 11.82
C ARG A 41 -0.70 5.69 13.13
N VAL A 42 -1.93 5.75 13.64
CA VAL A 42 -2.37 4.99 14.82
C VAL A 42 -2.56 3.53 14.43
N SER A 43 -2.17 2.60 15.30
CA SER A 43 -2.39 1.16 15.11
C SER A 43 -3.88 0.81 15.21
N LEU A 44 -4.25 -0.38 14.74
CA LEU A 44 -5.64 -0.86 14.81
C LEU A 44 -6.14 -0.98 16.26
N LYS A 45 -5.25 -1.38 17.19
CA LYS A 45 -5.57 -1.40 18.63
C LYS A 45 -5.57 -0.02 19.29
N GLY A 46 -5.33 1.06 18.54
CA GLY A 46 -5.41 2.44 19.03
C GLY A 46 -4.12 3.01 19.63
N TYR A 47 -2.97 2.41 19.34
CA TYR A 47 -1.67 2.86 19.87
C TYR A 47 -0.91 3.75 18.89
N TYR A 48 -0.20 4.75 19.41
CA TYR A 48 0.78 5.54 18.67
C TYR A 48 1.91 5.96 19.62
N LYS A 49 3.17 5.74 19.20
CA LYS A 49 4.36 6.00 20.03
C LYS A 49 4.25 5.38 21.44
N GLY A 50 3.77 4.13 21.52
CA GLY A 50 3.61 3.40 22.79
C GLY A 50 2.48 3.89 23.71
N ARG A 51 1.72 4.92 23.32
CA ARG A 51 0.58 5.43 24.10
C ARG A 51 -0.73 5.04 23.44
N LYS A 52 -1.73 4.69 24.26
CA LYS A 52 -3.09 4.43 23.80
C LYS A 52 -3.80 5.76 23.57
N ILE A 53 -4.09 6.09 22.32
CA ILE A 53 -4.68 7.39 21.93
C ILE A 53 -6.18 7.27 21.65
N ALA A 54 -6.63 6.13 21.14
CA ALA A 54 -8.04 5.91 20.78
C ALA A 54 -8.56 4.59 21.36
N LYS A 55 -9.89 4.51 21.57
CA LYS A 55 -10.56 3.21 21.67
C LYS A 55 -10.33 2.48 20.34
N ALA A 56 -9.99 1.19 20.42
CA ALA A 56 -9.71 0.36 19.25
C ALA A 56 -10.85 0.54 18.24
N GLN A 57 -10.51 0.92 17.01
CA GLN A 57 -11.52 1.03 15.97
C GLN A 57 -11.80 -0.36 15.43
N ALA A 58 -13.02 -0.85 15.64
CA ALA A 58 -13.52 -2.03 14.95
C ALA A 58 -13.50 -1.74 13.45
N ALA A 59 -12.94 -2.68 12.67
CA ALA A 59 -12.97 -2.58 11.21
C ALA A 59 -14.42 -2.50 10.74
N LYS A 60 -14.74 -1.47 9.96
CA LYS A 60 -16.04 -1.27 9.32
C LYS A 60 -16.03 -1.91 7.94
#